data_AF-A0A6G0WSF6-F1
#
_entry.id   AF-A0A6G0WSF6-F1
#
_cell.length_a   1.000
_cell.length_b   1.000
_cell.length_c   1.000
_cell.angle_alpha   90.00
_cell.angle_beta   90.00
_cell.angle_gamma   90.00
#
_symmetry.space_group_name_H-M   'P 1'
#
loop_
_entity.id
_entity.type
_entity.pdbx_description
1 polymer ?
#
loop_
_entity_poly.entity_id
_entity_poly.type
_entity_poly.pdbx_seq_one_letter_code
_entity_poly.pdbx_strand_id
1 'polypeptide(L)'
;MAHELGDDDVAVCTLADRIELEPQVFALLQAQWPINEATRQRGLASEAVDRVLVVANGQVVGHAGMKWATRTECLIVSVVVDKAWRRRRIGFKLMEAVEKRARRRLSESTAVKLILWTEDQELFFQALGFEDCEPYEGRGDANRKLEAPQQSNLTRMLQAKLSQATNEDESTRSTDCSSAVNYAWLHKILA
;
A
#
# COMPACT_ATOMS: atom_id res chain seq x y z
N MET A 1 -2.21 -22.10 -28.73
CA MET A 1 -3.25 -22.84 -28.00
C MET A 1 -3.55 -22.08 -26.72
N ALA A 2 -4.65 -21.33 -26.71
CA ALA A 2 -5.10 -20.61 -25.52
C ALA A 2 -5.69 -21.66 -24.57
N HIS A 3 -5.01 -21.91 -23.46
CA HIS A 3 -5.61 -22.65 -22.36
C HIS A 3 -6.72 -21.76 -21.80
N GLU A 4 -7.97 -22.10 -22.11
CA GLU A 4 -9.12 -21.58 -21.38
C GLU A 4 -8.90 -21.96 -19.91
N LEU A 5 -8.65 -20.92 -19.11
CA LEU A 5 -8.57 -21.04 -17.66
C LEU A 5 -9.95 -21.53 -17.21
N GLY A 6 -9.97 -22.70 -16.57
CA GLY A 6 -11.16 -23.20 -15.91
C GLY A 6 -11.76 -22.12 -15.01
N ASP A 7 -13.07 -22.17 -14.87
CA ASP A 7 -13.89 -21.30 -14.04
C ASP A 7 -13.49 -21.47 -12.56
N ASP A 8 -12.29 -20.99 -12.20
CA ASP A 8 -11.90 -20.77 -10.81
C ASP A 8 -12.96 -19.82 -10.26
N ASP A 9 -13.66 -20.23 -9.19
CA ASP A 9 -14.67 -19.41 -8.50
C ASP A 9 -13.98 -18.22 -7.83
N VAL A 10 -13.65 -17.22 -8.64
CA VAL A 10 -12.93 -16.02 -8.24
C VAL A 10 -13.95 -14.96 -7.87
N ALA A 11 -14.17 -14.81 -6.57
CA ALA A 11 -15.03 -13.80 -5.98
C ALA A 11 -14.24 -12.56 -5.56
N VAL A 12 -14.95 -11.43 -5.45
CA VAL A 12 -14.43 -10.18 -4.90
C VAL A 12 -15.33 -9.77 -3.75
N CYS A 13 -14.74 -9.43 -2.61
CA CYS A 13 -15.46 -8.96 -1.43
C CYS A 13 -14.65 -7.90 -0.68
N THR A 14 -15.22 -7.35 0.39
CA THR A 14 -14.45 -6.57 1.35
C THR A 14 -14.12 -7.40 2.59
N LEU A 15 -13.08 -7.02 3.33
CA LEU A 15 -12.80 -7.69 4.62
C LEU A 15 -13.93 -7.43 5.63
N ALA A 16 -14.57 -6.25 5.59
CA ALA A 16 -15.68 -5.94 6.48
C ALA A 16 -16.88 -6.88 6.29
N ASP A 17 -17.13 -7.32 5.05
CA ASP A 17 -18.21 -8.27 4.74
C ASP A 17 -17.85 -9.73 5.10
N ARG A 18 -16.56 -10.04 5.25
CA ARG A 18 -16.02 -11.40 5.39
C ARG A 18 -14.87 -11.43 6.40
N ILE A 19 -15.15 -11.01 7.64
CA ILE A 19 -14.13 -10.81 8.68
C ILE A 19 -13.35 -12.10 9.02
N GLU A 20 -13.96 -13.27 8.80
CA GLU A 20 -13.33 -14.57 9.00
C GLU A 20 -12.12 -14.81 8.07
N LEU A 21 -11.96 -14.01 7.01
CA LEU A 21 -10.81 -14.06 6.10
C LEU A 21 -9.59 -13.29 6.62
N GLU A 22 -9.71 -12.54 7.73
CA GLU A 22 -8.60 -11.75 8.29
C GLU A 22 -7.30 -12.54 8.49
N PRO A 23 -7.32 -13.78 9.01
CA PRO A 23 -6.08 -14.57 9.17
C PRO A 23 -5.37 -14.84 7.84
N GLN A 24 -6.13 -14.99 6.75
CA GLN A 24 -5.56 -15.21 5.42
C GLN A 24 -4.97 -13.91 4.85
N VAL A 25 -5.61 -12.77 5.09
CA VAL A 25 -5.07 -11.45 4.74
C VAL A 25 -3.76 -11.19 5.50
N PHE A 26 -3.72 -11.51 6.79
CA PHE A 26 -2.52 -11.44 7.61
C PHE A 26 -1.39 -12.25 6.97
N ALA A 27 -1.65 -13.53 6.68
CA ALA A 27 -0.65 -14.42 6.10
C ALA A 27 -0.14 -13.91 4.74
N LEU A 28 -1.03 -13.45 3.86
CA LEU A 28 -0.68 -12.91 2.54
C LEU A 28 0.22 -11.68 2.65
N LEU A 29 -0.14 -10.71 3.51
CA LEU A 29 0.66 -9.50 3.72
C LEU A 29 2.01 -9.80 4.39
N GLN A 30 2.03 -10.72 5.36
CA GLN A 30 3.24 -11.12 6.06
C GLN A 30 4.21 -11.86 5.13
N ALA A 31 3.71 -12.67 4.19
CA ALA A 31 4.52 -13.36 3.20
C ALA A 31 5.16 -12.41 2.18
N GLN A 32 4.49 -11.31 1.84
CA GLN A 32 4.99 -10.32 0.89
C GLN A 32 5.93 -9.29 1.55
N TRP A 33 5.58 -8.79 2.73
CA TRP A 33 6.37 -7.82 3.48
C TRP A 33 6.46 -8.23 4.95
N PRO A 34 7.46 -9.03 5.34
CA PRO A 34 7.60 -9.48 6.71
C PRO A 34 7.85 -8.30 7.66
N ILE A 35 6.98 -8.11 8.65
CA ILE A 35 7.16 -7.15 9.74
C ILE A 35 6.82 -7.82 11.07
N ASN A 36 7.00 -7.10 12.19
CA ASN A 36 6.57 -7.58 13.50
C ASN A 36 5.05 -7.86 13.52
N GLU A 37 4.67 -9.01 14.07
CA GLU A 37 3.29 -9.49 14.12
C GLU A 37 2.32 -8.52 14.79
N ALA A 38 2.67 -7.97 15.96
CA ALA A 38 1.82 -6.99 16.65
C ALA A 38 1.61 -5.71 15.82
N THR A 39 2.59 -5.32 15.00
CA THR A 39 2.44 -4.20 14.07
C THR A 39 1.52 -4.55 12.91
N ARG A 40 1.61 -5.76 12.36
CA ARG A 40 0.70 -6.27 11.33
C ARG A 40 -0.74 -6.36 11.84
N GLN A 41 -0.94 -6.92 13.04
CA GLN A 41 -2.26 -7.02 13.69
C GLN A 41 -2.88 -5.64 13.91
N ARG A 42 -2.14 -4.68 14.50
CA ARG A 42 -2.61 -3.29 14.65
C ARG A 42 -2.97 -2.65 13.32
N GLY A 43 -2.18 -2.93 12.28
CA GLY A 43 -2.44 -2.44 10.93
C GLY A 43 -3.74 -3.00 10.34
N LEU A 44 -4.05 -4.27 10.59
CA LEU A 44 -5.27 -4.94 10.12
C LEU A 44 -6.52 -4.48 10.86
N ALA A 45 -6.44 -4.36 12.18
CA ALA A 45 -7.52 -3.91 13.05
C ALA A 45 -7.95 -2.44 12.84
N SER A 46 -7.25 -1.69 11.98
CA SER A 46 -7.60 -0.31 11.69
C SER A 46 -8.87 -0.22 10.84
N GLU A 47 -9.94 0.31 11.44
CA GLU A 47 -11.22 0.62 10.76
C GLU A 47 -11.10 1.75 9.72
N ALA A 48 -10.01 2.53 9.78
CA ALA A 48 -9.76 3.63 8.84
C ALA A 48 -9.34 3.16 7.44
N VAL A 49 -9.20 1.85 7.23
CA VAL A 49 -8.76 1.26 5.97
C VAL A 49 -9.82 0.27 5.49
N ASP A 50 -10.55 0.66 4.45
CA ASP A 50 -11.40 -0.26 3.69
C ASP A 50 -10.50 -1.27 2.95
N ARG A 51 -10.81 -2.56 2.98
CA ARG A 51 -9.96 -3.60 2.35
C ARG A 51 -10.75 -4.36 1.30
N VAL A 52 -10.22 -4.39 0.08
CA VAL A 52 -10.77 -5.14 -1.04
C VAL A 52 -9.97 -6.43 -1.20
N LEU A 53 -10.68 -7.55 -1.32
CA LEU A 53 -10.12 -8.89 -1.40
C LEU A 53 -10.51 -9.54 -2.72
N VAL A 54 -9.60 -10.33 -3.27
CA VAL A 54 -9.92 -11.35 -4.28
C VAL A 54 -9.80 -12.71 -3.60
N VAL A 55 -10.86 -13.50 -3.68
CA VAL A 55 -10.95 -14.84 -3.10
C VAL A 55 -11.09 -15.83 -4.24
N ALA A 56 -10.28 -16.88 -4.25
CA ALA A 56 -10.40 -17.96 -5.21
C ALA A 56 -10.35 -19.30 -4.45
N ASN A 57 -11.29 -20.19 -4.74
CA ASN A 57 -11.39 -21.50 -4.08
C ASN A 57 -11.41 -21.40 -2.54
N GLY A 58 -12.09 -20.37 -2.01
CA GLY A 58 -12.18 -20.09 -0.57
C GLY A 58 -10.93 -19.48 0.07
N GLN A 59 -9.90 -19.17 -0.72
CA GLN A 59 -8.63 -18.60 -0.25
C GLN A 59 -8.46 -17.15 -0.70
N VAL A 60 -7.93 -16.28 0.16
CA VAL A 60 -7.56 -14.91 -0.21
C VAL A 60 -6.31 -14.95 -1.08
N VAL A 61 -6.47 -14.55 -2.34
CA VAL A 61 -5.40 -14.55 -3.35
C VAL A 61 -4.98 -13.15 -3.77
N GLY A 62 -5.73 -12.12 -3.34
CA GLY A 62 -5.39 -10.73 -3.57
C GLY A 62 -5.93 -9.82 -2.48
N HIS A 63 -5.20 -8.75 -2.18
CA HIS A 63 -5.58 -7.74 -1.20
C HIS A 63 -5.16 -6.34 -1.67
N ALA A 64 -6.02 -5.35 -1.49
CA ALA A 64 -5.68 -3.94 -1.55
C ALA A 64 -6.35 -3.18 -0.39
N GLY A 65 -5.60 -2.30 0.27
CA GLY A 65 -6.14 -1.37 1.26
C GLY A 65 -6.50 -0.03 0.61
N MET A 66 -7.59 0.57 1.05
CA MET A 66 -8.11 1.86 0.63
C MET A 66 -8.20 2.77 1.85
N LYS A 67 -7.36 3.79 1.91
CA LYS A 67 -7.33 4.76 3.00
C LYS A 67 -7.73 6.13 2.48
N TRP A 68 -8.90 6.61 2.88
CA TRP A 68 -9.40 7.91 2.48
C TRP A 68 -8.63 9.01 3.21
N ALA A 69 -7.99 9.90 2.45
CA ALA A 69 -7.25 11.03 2.99
C ALA A 69 -8.13 12.28 3.04
N THR A 70 -8.99 12.44 2.04
CA THR A 70 -10.08 13.43 2.00
C THR A 70 -11.35 12.75 1.52
N ARG A 71 -12.43 13.52 1.31
CA ARG A 71 -13.68 12.98 0.76
C ARG A 71 -13.50 12.44 -0.67
N THR A 72 -12.59 13.02 -1.45
CA THR A 72 -12.40 12.73 -2.88
C THR A 72 -11.04 12.14 -3.20
N GLU A 73 -10.15 12.00 -2.22
CA GLU A 73 -8.81 11.41 -2.41
C GLU A 73 -8.64 10.15 -1.57
N CYS A 74 -8.27 9.06 -2.25
CA CYS A 74 -8.09 7.74 -1.65
C CYS A 74 -6.68 7.22 -1.91
N LEU A 75 -5.94 6.93 -0.84
CA LEU A 75 -4.66 6.26 -0.90
C LEU A 75 -4.88 4.76 -1.03
N ILE A 76 -4.34 4.17 -2.10
CA ILE A 76 -4.30 2.72 -2.28
C ILE A 76 -2.99 2.21 -1.69
N VAL A 77 -3.09 1.28 -0.76
CA VAL A 77 -1.95 0.78 0.02
C VAL A 77 -1.92 -0.74 0.06
N SER A 78 -0.72 -1.30 0.18
CA SER A 78 -0.50 -2.74 0.38
C SER A 78 -1.22 -3.61 -0.67
N VAL A 79 -1.08 -3.25 -1.95
CA VAL A 79 -1.62 -4.03 -3.08
C VAL A 79 -0.76 -5.27 -3.28
N VAL A 80 -1.35 -6.45 -3.10
CA VAL A 80 -0.63 -7.72 -3.23
C VAL A 80 -1.51 -8.78 -3.88
N VAL A 81 -0.88 -9.61 -4.70
CA VAL A 81 -1.45 -10.84 -5.24
C VAL A 81 -0.54 -12.00 -4.83
N ASP A 82 -1.16 -13.08 -4.37
CA ASP A 82 -0.47 -14.32 -4.03
C ASP A 82 0.40 -14.78 -5.22
N LYS A 83 1.63 -15.24 -4.93
CA LYS A 83 2.62 -15.56 -5.96
C LYS A 83 2.10 -16.62 -6.95
N ALA A 84 1.33 -17.60 -6.50
CA ALA A 84 0.78 -18.66 -7.36
C ALA A 84 -0.33 -18.16 -8.30
N TRP A 85 -0.94 -17.02 -7.96
CA TRP A 85 -2.06 -16.41 -8.68
C TRP A 85 -1.65 -15.21 -9.56
N ARG A 86 -0.36 -14.84 -9.55
CA ARG A 86 0.18 -13.79 -10.44
C ARG A 86 0.10 -14.21 -11.90
N ARG A 87 0.11 -13.21 -12.79
CA ARG A 87 0.00 -13.37 -14.25
C ARG A 87 -1.29 -14.04 -14.74
N ARG A 88 -2.30 -14.18 -13.86
CA ARG A 88 -3.66 -14.66 -14.18
C ARG A 88 -4.71 -13.54 -14.16
N ARG A 89 -4.30 -12.30 -14.43
CA ARG A 89 -5.13 -11.08 -14.36
C ARG A 89 -5.79 -10.78 -12.99
N ILE A 90 -5.43 -11.49 -11.92
CA ILE A 90 -5.96 -11.24 -10.57
C ILE A 90 -5.68 -9.81 -10.08
N GLY A 91 -4.49 -9.27 -10.36
CA GLY A 91 -4.17 -7.87 -10.04
C GLY A 91 -5.08 -6.87 -10.76
N PHE A 92 -5.43 -7.12 -12.02
CA PHE A 92 -6.38 -6.29 -12.77
C PHE A 92 -7.77 -6.35 -12.14
N LYS A 93 -8.27 -7.56 -11.86
CA LYS A 93 -9.58 -7.77 -11.23
C LYS A 93 -9.66 -7.11 -9.84
N LEU A 94 -8.57 -7.16 -9.07
CA LEU A 94 -8.46 -6.48 -7.77
C LEU A 94 -8.56 -4.95 -7.93
N MET A 95 -7.83 -4.37 -8.88
CA MET A 95 -7.82 -2.92 -9.07
C MET A 95 -9.14 -2.40 -9.67
N GLU A 96 -9.78 -3.15 -10.58
CA GLU A 96 -11.14 -2.84 -11.05
C GLU A 96 -12.15 -2.82 -9.90
N ALA A 97 -12.02 -3.76 -8.95
CA ALA A 97 -12.85 -3.80 -7.76
C ALA A 97 -12.60 -2.60 -6.83
N VAL A 98 -11.35 -2.19 -6.64
CA VAL A 98 -10.97 -0.98 -5.92
C VAL A 98 -11.61 0.26 -6.54
N GLU A 99 -11.52 0.40 -7.87
CA GLU A 99 -12.15 1.53 -8.59
C GLU A 99 -13.67 1.53 -8.45
N LYS A 100 -14.31 0.37 -8.62
CA LYS A 100 -15.75 0.21 -8.44
C LYS A 100 -16.18 0.58 -7.02
N ARG A 101 -15.39 0.18 -6.02
CA ARG A 101 -15.64 0.51 -4.61
C ARG A 101 -15.48 2.01 -4.36
N ALA A 102 -14.45 2.64 -4.93
CA ALA A 102 -14.20 4.06 -4.82
C ALA A 102 -15.34 4.90 -5.41
N ARG A 103 -15.79 4.57 -6.63
CA ARG A 103 -16.94 5.23 -7.28
C ARG A 103 -18.22 5.12 -6.44
N ARG A 104 -18.49 3.96 -5.85
CA ARG A 104 -19.69 3.74 -5.01
C ARG A 104 -19.73 4.57 -3.73
N ARG A 105 -18.59 5.10 -3.26
CA ARG A 105 -18.54 5.90 -2.02
C ARG A 105 -19.11 7.30 -2.20
N LEU A 106 -19.03 7.85 -3.42
CA LEU A 106 -19.55 9.18 -3.75
C LEU A 106 -20.68 9.07 -4.78
N SER A 107 -21.38 10.18 -5.04
CA SER A 107 -22.33 10.24 -6.15
C SER A 107 -21.59 10.13 -7.48
N GLU A 108 -22.25 9.60 -8.51
CA GLU A 108 -21.69 9.44 -9.87
C GLU A 108 -21.17 10.73 -10.51
N SER A 109 -21.51 11.90 -9.94
CA SER A 109 -21.08 13.21 -10.39
C SER A 109 -19.80 13.74 -9.74
N THR A 110 -19.20 13.03 -8.78
CA THR A 110 -18.01 13.49 -8.07
C THR A 110 -16.79 12.67 -8.43
N ALA A 111 -15.79 13.32 -9.03
CA ALA A 111 -14.54 12.67 -9.37
C ALA A 111 -13.76 12.22 -8.10
N VAL A 112 -13.20 11.01 -8.14
CA VAL A 112 -12.36 10.46 -7.09
C VAL A 112 -10.93 10.32 -7.61
N LYS A 113 -9.95 10.85 -6.88
CA LYS A 113 -8.52 10.67 -7.16
C LYS A 113 -8.00 9.50 -6.34
N LEU A 114 -7.61 8.42 -7.01
CA LEU A 114 -6.84 7.33 -6.42
C LEU A 114 -5.36 7.67 -6.48
N ILE A 115 -4.61 7.43 -5.42
CA ILE A 115 -3.19 7.73 -5.33
C ILE A 115 -2.46 6.54 -4.70
N LEU A 116 -1.31 6.17 -5.23
CA LEU A 116 -0.45 5.15 -4.67
C LEU A 116 1.02 5.48 -4.90
N TRP A 117 1.89 4.72 -4.26
CA TRP A 117 3.31 4.71 -4.57
C TRP A 117 3.79 3.29 -4.73
N THR A 118 4.85 3.10 -5.50
CA THR A 118 5.48 1.82 -5.75
C THR A 118 6.98 1.99 -5.95
N GLU A 119 7.75 0.93 -5.67
CA GLU A 119 9.19 0.88 -5.94
C GLU A 119 9.49 0.21 -7.29
N ASP A 120 8.63 -0.71 -7.75
CA ASP A 120 8.98 -1.63 -8.84
C ASP A 120 7.79 -2.07 -9.72
N GLN A 121 6.56 -1.57 -9.49
CA GLN A 121 5.35 -2.00 -10.21
C GLN A 121 4.70 -0.90 -11.05
N GLU A 122 5.46 0.13 -11.45
CA GLU A 122 4.99 1.28 -12.24
C GLU A 122 4.24 0.84 -13.51
N LEU A 123 4.87 0.00 -14.32
CA LEU A 123 4.30 -0.46 -15.60
C LEU A 123 2.97 -1.20 -15.43
N PHE A 124 2.78 -1.89 -14.29
CA PHE A 124 1.50 -2.55 -14.00
C PHE A 124 0.40 -1.53 -13.74
N PHE A 125 0.68 -0.49 -12.96
CA PHE A 125 -0.30 0.55 -12.66
C PHE A 125 -0.55 1.47 -13.86
N GLN A 126 0.48 1.77 -14.67
CA GLN A 126 0.33 2.51 -15.92
C GLN A 126 -0.56 1.75 -16.92
N ALA A 127 -0.44 0.41 -17.00
CA ALA A 127 -1.35 -0.40 -17.80
C ALA A 127 -2.82 -0.38 -17.31
N LEU A 128 -3.05 0.02 -16.05
CA LEU A 128 -4.38 0.27 -15.48
C LEU A 128 -4.84 1.72 -15.67
N GLY A 129 -4.06 2.56 -16.36
CA GLY A 129 -4.35 3.97 -16.58
C GLY A 129 -4.05 4.87 -15.38
N PHE A 130 -3.12 4.45 -14.51
CA PHE A 130 -2.48 5.39 -13.58
C PHE A 130 -1.39 6.18 -14.30
N GLU A 131 -1.23 7.43 -13.90
CA GLU A 131 -0.22 8.36 -14.43
C GLU A 131 0.74 8.75 -13.31
N ASP A 132 1.97 9.12 -13.65
CA ASP A 132 2.95 9.59 -12.68
C ASP A 132 2.49 10.93 -12.06
N CYS A 133 2.70 11.11 -10.77
CA CYS A 133 2.36 12.34 -10.07
C CYS A 133 3.40 12.73 -9.02
N GLU A 134 3.25 13.93 -8.45
CA GLU A 134 4.04 14.33 -7.30
C GLU A 134 3.71 13.49 -6.05
N PRO A 135 4.68 13.34 -5.12
CA PRO A 135 4.45 12.68 -3.86
C PRO A 135 3.24 13.22 -3.10
N TYR A 136 2.45 12.32 -2.51
CA TYR A 136 1.33 12.75 -1.69
C TYR A 136 1.80 13.39 -0.37
N GLU A 137 1.64 14.70 -0.27
CA GLU A 137 1.98 15.47 0.93
C GLU A 137 0.86 15.47 1.98
N GLY A 138 0.45 14.29 2.45
CA GLY A 138 -0.41 14.18 3.64
C GLY A 138 0.29 14.50 4.96
N ARG A 139 1.55 14.96 4.89
CA ARG A 139 2.52 14.99 5.99
C ARG A 139 2.40 16.22 6.91
N GLY A 140 1.42 17.09 6.69
CA GLY A 140 1.17 18.24 7.56
C GLY A 140 0.93 17.86 9.03
N ASP A 141 0.53 16.63 9.33
CA ASP A 141 0.09 16.22 10.67
C ASP A 141 1.07 15.34 11.46
N ALA A 142 2.01 14.63 10.82
CA ALA A 142 2.89 13.70 11.55
C ALA A 142 3.94 14.43 12.40
N ASN A 143 4.55 15.49 11.86
CA ASN A 143 5.45 16.35 12.63
C ASN A 143 4.70 17.20 13.66
N ARG A 144 3.43 17.55 13.38
CA ARG A 144 2.57 18.33 14.28
C ARG A 144 2.10 17.54 15.51
N LYS A 145 2.03 16.21 15.40
CA LYS A 145 1.70 15.29 16.50
C LYS A 145 2.81 15.13 17.53
N LEU A 146 4.04 15.53 17.18
CA LEU A 146 5.12 15.59 18.15
C LEU A 146 5.04 16.95 18.84
N GLU A 147 4.81 16.95 20.14
CA GLU A 147 4.92 18.19 20.91
C GLU A 147 6.37 18.72 20.84
N ALA A 148 6.55 20.04 21.00
CA ALA A 148 7.86 20.68 20.97
C ALA A 148 8.97 19.94 21.78
N PRO A 149 8.69 19.37 22.98
CA PRO A 149 9.68 18.62 23.74
C PRO A 149 10.10 17.30 23.07
N GLN A 150 9.16 16.63 22.39
CA GLN A 150 9.41 15.37 21.70
C GLN A 150 10.25 15.63 20.44
N GLN A 151 9.98 16.73 19.74
CA GLN A 151 10.79 17.18 18.61
C GLN A 151 12.22 17.50 19.02
N SER A 152 12.42 18.21 20.14
CA SER A 152 13.76 18.53 20.64
C SER A 152 14.54 17.29 21.08
N ASN A 153 13.87 16.34 21.74
CA ASN A 153 14.50 15.09 22.18
C ASN A 153 14.92 14.24 20.98
N LEU A 154 14.04 14.10 19.97
CA LEU A 154 14.36 13.39 18.75
C LEU A 154 15.52 14.06 18.00
N THR A 155 15.51 15.39 17.88
CA THR A 155 16.58 16.15 17.24
C THR A 155 17.92 15.90 17.93
N ARG A 156 17.96 15.95 19.27
CA ARG A 156 19.16 15.65 20.06
C ARG A 156 19.64 14.21 19.85
N MET A 157 18.74 13.24 19.81
CA MET A 157 19.09 11.83 19.56
C MET A 157 19.66 11.63 18.16
N LEU A 158 19.07 12.25 17.13
CA LEU A 158 19.56 12.16 15.76
C LEU A 158 20.94 12.82 15.61
N GLN A 159 21.14 14.00 16.21
CA GLN A 159 22.44 14.68 16.23
C GLN A 159 23.51 13.83 16.95
N ALA A 160 23.18 13.24 18.10
CA ALA A 160 24.10 12.35 18.82
C ALA A 160 24.50 11.14 17.96
N LYS A 161 23.55 10.53 17.25
CA LYS A 161 23.84 9.41 16.35
C LYS A 161 24.68 9.82 15.14
N LEU A 162 24.42 10.98 14.54
CA LEU A 162 25.26 11.50 13.46
C LEU A 162 26.69 11.75 13.94
N SER A 163 26.88 12.33 15.13
CA SER A 163 28.21 12.56 15.71
C SER A 163 28.96 11.28 16.06
N GLN A 164 28.23 10.19 16.39
CA GLN A 164 28.83 8.88 16.61
C GLN A 164 29.25 8.23 15.29
N ALA A 165 28.42 8.33 14.24
CA ALA A 165 28.75 7.84 12.90
C ALA A 165 30.00 8.54 12.33
N THR A 166 30.13 9.87 12.51
CA THR A 166 31.32 10.61 12.06
C THR A 166 32.60 10.26 12.80
N ASN A 167 32.52 9.71 14.02
CA ASN A 167 33.69 9.27 14.78
C ASN A 167 34.11 7.83 14.47
N GLU A 168 33.20 7.00 13.94
CA GLU A 168 33.50 5.63 13.51
C GLU A 168 33.99 5.56 12.05
N ASP A 169 33.71 6.58 11.24
CA ASP A 169 34.09 6.65 9.81
C ASP A 169 35.53 7.12 9.52
N GLU A 170 36.34 7.48 10.52
CA GLU A 170 37.78 7.78 10.30
C GLU A 170 38.67 6.52 10.21
N SER A 171 38.13 5.31 10.48
CA SER A 171 38.91 4.06 10.47
C SER A 171 38.60 3.10 9.31
N THR A 172 37.52 3.29 8.55
CA THR A 172 37.16 2.36 7.46
C THR A 172 36.52 3.09 6.29
N ARG A 173 37.37 3.48 5.34
CA ARG A 173 36.95 4.05 4.06
C ARG A 173 36.26 2.99 3.19
N SER A 174 35.25 3.44 2.47
CA SER A 174 34.53 2.80 1.35
C SER A 174 33.30 1.96 1.74
N THR A 175 32.12 2.57 1.60
CA THR A 175 31.11 2.11 0.63
C THR A 175 30.16 3.28 0.33
N ASP A 176 30.19 3.78 -0.90
CA ASP A 176 29.10 4.60 -1.45
C ASP A 176 27.81 3.78 -1.40
N CYS A 177 26.88 4.14 -0.52
CA CYS A 177 25.52 3.62 -0.51
C CYS A 177 24.55 4.79 -0.52
N SER A 178 24.45 5.45 -1.67
CA SER A 178 23.32 6.31 -2.02
C SER A 178 22.65 5.73 -3.26
N SER A 179 22.08 4.54 -3.15
CA SER A 179 20.98 4.18 -4.05
C SER A 179 19.76 4.93 -3.55
N ALA A 180 19.55 6.15 -4.04
CA ALA A 180 18.29 6.85 -3.88
C ALA A 180 17.19 5.89 -4.36
N VAL A 181 16.41 5.36 -3.43
CA VAL A 181 15.26 4.52 -3.76
C VAL A 181 14.28 5.44 -4.47
N ASN A 182 14.17 5.30 -5.79
CA ASN A 182 13.21 6.05 -6.59
C ASN A 182 11.82 5.47 -6.31
N TYR A 183 11.08 6.14 -5.45
CA TYR A 183 9.67 5.86 -5.22
C TYR A 183 8.85 6.56 -6.29
N ALA A 184 8.19 5.79 -7.15
CA ALA A 184 7.25 6.34 -8.12
C ALA A 184 5.88 6.54 -7.46
N TRP A 185 5.37 7.75 -7.55
CA TRP A 185 4.02 8.10 -7.13
C TRP A 185 3.12 8.15 -8.36
N LEU A 186 1.97 7.49 -8.25
CA LEU A 186 1.01 7.45 -9.34
C LEU A 186 -0.39 7.80 -8.85
N HIS A 187 -1.18 8.39 -9.75
CA HIS A 187 -2.58 8.67 -9.51
C HIS A 187 -3.48 8.27 -10.68
N LYS A 188 -4.77 8.09 -10.39
CA LYS A 188 -5.81 7.91 -11.39
C LYS A 188 -7.05 8.66 -10.97
N ILE A 189 -7.61 9.45 -11.87
CA ILE A 189 -8.87 10.16 -11.64
C ILE A 189 -10.01 9.31 -12.18
N LEU A 190 -10.94 8.96 -11.31
CA LEU A 190 -12.19 8.30 -11.67
C LEU A 190 -13.25 9.39 -11.81
N ALA A 191 -13.61 9.71 -13.04
CA ALA A 191 -14.80 10.51 -13.35
C ALA A 191 -16.07 9.67 -13.25
#